data_AF-A0A948QGG1-F1
#
_entry.id   AF-A0A948QGG1-F1
#
_cell.length_a   1.000
_cell.length_b   1.000
_cell.length_c   1.000
_cell.angle_alpha   90.00
_cell.angle_beta   90.00
_cell.angle_gamma   90.00
#
_symmetry.space_group_name_H-M   'P 1'
#
loop_
_entity.id
_entity.type
_entity.pdbx_description
1 polymer ?
#
loop_
_entity_poly.entity_id
_entity_poly.type
_entity_poly.pdbx_seq_one_letter_code
_entity_poly.pdbx_strand_id
1 'polypeptide(L)'
;MGRPWWYDSYWERQGKPPGGRLPTNRRNSSTSGCLIVFIVIFVLLLFGLVVWSLSGSQTSPSTNPPPTVTEPSQQSPATNVPSSTSTPPPVEPAPAPETVKPPESPSIPVQTPVYQHEELLAYALELINRDRMANGLEPVTLGSNTAAQKHAEERLANRFSSHWGMDGLKPYMRYTLAGGENYEAENGFMTETYWIGGRDPSYKRDPKEMLEQAQQGLMTSPGHRKNILNEWHKKVNLGIAYDNERLDLVQQFEGNYIDFNELPSISGDILSLAGKVTLGTIENVSLYYDPLPKPLSPEQLDAPPYDYAYGLGEDIGTILPPLPSGFFYIDLLPTDVVATTWETNSDGLFTIKADISKMLEVGEGVYTIVVWVEANGEFISVSNYSIFID
;
A
#
# COMPACT_ATOMS: atom_id res chain seq x y z
N MET A 1 -16.34 -2.50 -10.56
CA MET A 1 -15.14 -3.17 -10.03
C MET A 1 -14.01 -2.19 -10.18
N GLY A 2 -13.61 -1.52 -9.10
CA GLY A 2 -12.52 -0.54 -9.13
C GLY A 2 -11.19 -1.22 -9.46
N ARG A 3 -10.26 -0.47 -10.03
CA ARG A 3 -8.92 -0.95 -10.38
C ARG A 3 -8.09 -1.18 -9.10
N PRO A 4 -7.69 -2.42 -8.78
CA PRO A 4 -6.69 -2.67 -7.77
C PRO A 4 -5.31 -2.49 -8.42
N TRP A 5 -4.58 -1.45 -8.04
CA TRP A 5 -3.24 -1.18 -8.57
C TRP A 5 -2.22 -1.99 -7.79
N TRP A 6 -1.58 -3.00 -8.40
CA TRP A 6 -0.32 -3.52 -7.84
C TRP A 6 0.57 -4.28 -8.83
N TYR A 7 1.88 -4.03 -8.69
CA TYR A 7 2.99 -4.87 -9.14
C TYR A 7 4.02 -4.97 -7.98
N ASP A 8 4.57 -6.17 -7.79
CA ASP A 8 4.94 -6.76 -6.48
C ASP A 8 6.28 -6.30 -5.83
N SER A 9 7.01 -5.34 -6.42
CA SER A 9 8.47 -5.27 -6.18
C SER A 9 8.95 -4.36 -5.05
N TYR A 10 8.07 -3.59 -4.39
CA TYR A 10 8.49 -2.62 -3.36
C TYR A 10 8.47 -3.23 -1.94
N TRP A 11 7.41 -3.97 -1.58
CA TRP A 11 7.22 -4.51 -0.24
C TRP A 11 8.01 -5.79 0.07
N GLU A 12 8.64 -6.44 -0.91
CA GLU A 12 9.62 -7.52 -0.68
C GLU A 12 10.96 -6.98 -0.12
N ARG A 13 11.28 -5.71 -0.40
CA ARG A 13 12.51 -5.05 0.08
C ARG A 13 12.38 -4.50 1.50
N GLN A 14 11.17 -4.14 1.92
CA GLN A 14 10.88 -3.60 3.25
C GLN A 14 11.13 -4.60 4.40
N GLY A 15 11.29 -5.90 4.11
CA GLY A 15 11.63 -6.93 5.09
C GLY A 15 13.10 -7.35 5.11
N LYS A 16 13.96 -6.73 4.28
CA LYS A 16 15.40 -6.98 4.34
C LYS A 16 16.11 -5.64 4.48
N PRO A 17 16.74 -5.33 5.63
CA PRO A 17 17.78 -4.32 5.63
C PRO A 17 18.78 -4.67 4.51
N PRO A 18 19.48 -3.69 3.90
CA PRO A 18 20.68 -3.99 3.12
C PRO A 18 21.55 -4.92 4.00
N GLY A 19 21.69 -6.18 3.55
CA GLY A 19 21.82 -7.36 4.41
C GLY A 19 22.65 -7.16 5.67
N GLY A 20 22.11 -7.63 6.82
CA GLY A 20 22.74 -7.53 8.14
C GLY A 20 24.25 -7.67 8.07
N ARG A 21 24.95 -6.55 8.29
CA ARG A 21 26.39 -6.44 8.13
C ARG A 21 27.03 -6.95 9.40
N LEU A 22 27.25 -8.25 9.41
CA LEU A 22 27.72 -8.95 10.59
C LEU A 22 29.16 -8.50 10.94
N PRO A 23 29.43 -8.15 12.20
CA PRO A 23 30.77 -7.81 12.63
C PRO A 23 31.67 -9.04 12.57
N THR A 24 32.90 -8.87 12.07
CA THR A 24 33.92 -9.94 12.07
C THR A 24 35.07 -9.62 13.00
N ASN A 25 35.71 -10.65 13.54
CA ASN A 25 36.84 -10.52 14.48
C ASN A 25 38.16 -10.77 13.75
N ARG A 26 39.17 -9.92 14.02
CA ARG A 26 40.54 -10.05 13.51
C ARG A 26 41.28 -11.16 14.27
N ARG A 27 41.16 -12.41 13.83
CA ARG A 27 42.22 -13.42 14.09
C ARG A 27 42.98 -13.68 12.79
N ASN A 28 44.29 -13.44 12.86
CA ASN A 28 45.26 -13.65 11.80
C ASN A 28 45.00 -14.96 11.04
N SER A 29 44.87 -14.85 9.72
CA SER A 29 44.86 -15.98 8.82
C SER A 29 46.24 -16.64 8.79
N SER A 30 46.43 -17.67 9.62
CA SER A 30 47.15 -18.85 9.17
C SER A 30 46.53 -20.11 9.78
N THR A 31 46.02 -20.94 8.87
CA THR A 31 45.74 -22.38 9.02
C THR A 31 44.68 -22.85 10.03
N SER A 32 43.68 -23.55 9.45
CA SER A 32 42.95 -24.69 9.99
C SER A 32 41.78 -24.45 10.97
N GLY A 33 40.56 -24.49 10.41
CA GLY A 33 39.44 -25.31 10.90
C GLY A 33 38.84 -25.01 12.28
N CYS A 34 37.68 -24.34 12.28
CA CYS A 34 36.51 -24.75 13.09
C CYS A 34 35.27 -23.94 12.66
N LEU A 35 34.38 -24.62 11.95
CA LEU A 35 33.04 -24.18 11.61
C LEU A 35 32.18 -24.31 12.89
N ILE A 36 31.80 -23.20 13.52
CA ILE A 36 30.80 -23.23 14.60
C ILE A 36 29.43 -23.10 13.94
N VAL A 37 28.79 -24.25 13.74
CA VAL A 37 27.40 -24.39 13.29
C VAL A 37 26.51 -24.41 14.53
N PHE A 38 25.54 -23.51 14.60
CA PHE A 38 24.44 -23.62 15.57
C PHE A 38 23.49 -24.74 15.14
N ILE A 39 23.30 -25.72 16.02
CA ILE A 39 22.56 -26.96 15.78
C ILE A 39 21.06 -26.74 16.04
N VAL A 40 20.22 -26.98 15.03
CA VAL A 40 18.79 -27.27 15.17
C VAL A 40 18.63 -28.80 15.24
N ILE A 41 18.05 -29.31 16.32
CA ILE A 41 17.87 -30.74 16.58
C ILE A 41 16.62 -31.24 15.84
N PHE A 42 16.80 -32.13 14.86
CA PHE A 42 15.74 -33.02 14.36
C PHE A 42 16.17 -34.48 14.57
N VAL A 43 15.35 -35.23 15.30
CA VAL A 43 15.54 -36.66 15.57
C VAL A 43 14.84 -37.46 14.46
N LEU A 44 15.60 -38.32 13.76
CA LEU A 44 15.08 -39.30 12.80
C LEU A 44 15.39 -40.73 13.27
N LEU A 45 14.37 -41.58 13.24
CA LEU A 45 14.40 -43.04 13.17
C LEU A 45 13.11 -43.44 12.41
N LEU A 46 13.00 -44.44 11.55
CA LEU A 46 13.86 -45.43 10.89
C LEU A 46 12.96 -46.15 9.85
N PHE A 47 13.57 -46.97 8.97
CA PHE A 47 13.00 -47.93 8.00
C PHE A 47 12.50 -47.33 6.66
N GLY A 48 12.82 -47.87 5.47
CA GLY A 48 13.57 -49.06 5.06
C GLY A 48 13.42 -49.25 3.52
N LEU A 49 14.52 -49.60 2.86
CA LEU A 49 14.75 -50.21 1.54
C LEU A 49 13.57 -50.46 0.56
N VAL A 50 13.77 -50.19 -0.74
CA VAL A 50 13.94 -51.19 -1.82
C VAL A 50 14.23 -50.52 -3.19
N VAL A 51 15.07 -51.21 -3.97
CA VAL A 51 15.74 -50.88 -5.25
C VAL A 51 14.88 -51.23 -6.48
N TRP A 52 15.06 -50.50 -7.61
CA TRP A 52 15.05 -50.90 -9.05
C TRP A 52 14.74 -49.65 -9.91
N SER A 53 15.18 -49.41 -11.16
CA SER A 53 16.21 -49.88 -12.09
C SER A 53 16.28 -48.83 -13.21
N LEU A 54 17.41 -48.72 -13.91
CA LEU A 54 17.69 -47.81 -15.04
C LEU A 54 16.86 -48.13 -16.30
N SER A 55 16.53 -47.09 -17.07
CA SER A 55 16.64 -47.06 -18.54
C SER A 55 16.51 -45.62 -19.06
N GLY A 56 17.50 -45.18 -19.83
CA GLY A 56 17.47 -43.90 -20.53
C GLY A 56 16.98 -44.03 -21.97
N SER A 57 16.60 -42.89 -22.55
CA SER A 57 16.86 -42.55 -23.96
C SER A 57 16.42 -41.11 -24.25
N GLN A 58 17.24 -40.44 -25.06
CA GLN A 58 17.02 -39.10 -25.60
C GLN A 58 15.88 -39.08 -26.62
N THR A 59 15.22 -37.93 -26.83
CA THR A 59 15.29 -37.12 -28.07
C THR A 59 14.42 -35.86 -27.97
N SER A 60 14.81 -34.85 -28.76
CA SER A 60 14.47 -33.41 -28.80
C SER A 60 12.99 -33.02 -29.04
N PRO A 61 12.61 -31.75 -28.80
CA PRO A 61 11.29 -31.22 -29.11
C PRO A 61 11.19 -30.70 -30.56
N SER A 62 10.08 -31.01 -31.24
CA SER A 62 9.73 -30.47 -32.56
C SER A 62 8.59 -29.47 -32.43
N THR A 63 8.82 -28.28 -32.98
CA THR A 63 7.91 -27.15 -33.18
C THR A 63 6.92 -27.41 -34.33
N ASN A 64 5.65 -27.01 -34.20
CA ASN A 64 4.96 -26.09 -35.12
C ASN A 64 3.46 -25.84 -34.76
N PRO A 65 2.91 -24.65 -35.11
CA PRO A 65 1.51 -24.24 -34.91
C PRO A 65 0.64 -24.36 -36.21
N PRO A 66 -0.49 -23.63 -36.35
CA PRO A 66 -1.90 -24.08 -36.30
C PRO A 66 -2.56 -24.23 -37.71
N PRO A 67 -3.90 -24.42 -37.79
CA PRO A 67 -4.63 -23.71 -38.84
C PRO A 67 -6.01 -23.12 -38.45
N THR A 68 -6.24 -21.94 -39.02
CA THR A 68 -7.51 -21.26 -39.31
C THR A 68 -8.18 -21.91 -40.54
N VAL A 69 -9.51 -21.69 -40.75
CA VAL A 69 -10.15 -21.26 -42.03
C VAL A 69 -11.61 -21.77 -42.24
N THR A 70 -12.51 -20.79 -42.41
CA THR A 70 -13.76 -20.67 -43.23
C THR A 70 -15.14 -21.23 -42.87
N GLU A 71 -16.08 -20.28 -42.96
CA GLU A 71 -17.52 -20.27 -43.31
C GLU A 71 -17.82 -20.89 -44.69
N PRO A 72 -19.08 -21.31 -44.98
CA PRO A 72 -19.88 -20.52 -45.93
C PRO A 72 -21.42 -20.48 -45.68
N SER A 73 -22.06 -19.49 -46.30
CA SER A 73 -23.51 -19.20 -46.39
C SER A 73 -24.13 -19.74 -47.70
N GLN A 74 -25.43 -20.11 -47.71
CA GLN A 74 -26.43 -19.81 -48.79
C GLN A 74 -27.85 -20.45 -48.60
N GLN A 75 -28.85 -19.57 -48.45
CA GLN A 75 -30.14 -19.35 -49.18
C GLN A 75 -31.13 -20.49 -49.62
N SER A 76 -32.40 -20.28 -49.18
CA SER A 76 -33.81 -20.56 -49.64
C SER A 76 -34.20 -21.59 -50.73
N PRO A 77 -35.49 -22.05 -50.78
CA PRO A 77 -36.53 -21.33 -51.57
C PRO A 77 -37.96 -21.31 -51.01
N ALA A 78 -38.79 -20.46 -51.63
CA ALA A 78 -40.20 -20.12 -51.34
C ALA A 78 -41.23 -21.01 -52.06
N THR A 79 -42.52 -20.94 -51.68
CA THR A 79 -43.67 -21.29 -52.54
C THR A 79 -44.92 -20.47 -52.16
N ASN A 80 -45.68 -20.05 -53.18
CA ASN A 80 -46.79 -19.08 -53.18
C ASN A 80 -48.17 -19.74 -53.49
N VAL A 81 -49.24 -19.26 -52.81
CA VAL A 81 -50.61 -18.86 -53.32
C VAL A 81 -51.60 -20.00 -53.72
N PRO A 82 -52.98 -19.92 -53.58
CA PRO A 82 -53.90 -18.75 -53.70
C PRO A 82 -55.06 -18.53 -52.69
N SER A 83 -55.63 -17.31 -52.83
CA SER A 83 -56.80 -16.68 -52.19
C SER A 83 -58.17 -17.34 -52.43
N SER A 84 -59.11 -17.09 -51.50
CA SER A 84 -60.49 -16.71 -51.85
C SER A 84 -61.14 -15.84 -50.76
N THR A 85 -61.93 -14.88 -51.23
CA THR A 85 -62.58 -13.76 -50.56
C THR A 85 -63.97 -14.12 -50.02
N SER A 86 -64.36 -13.60 -48.85
CA SER A 86 -65.74 -13.09 -48.63
C SER A 86 -65.79 -12.17 -47.41
N THR A 87 -66.44 -11.02 -47.58
CA THR A 87 -66.59 -9.93 -46.60
C THR A 87 -68.02 -9.92 -46.05
N PRO A 88 -68.24 -9.87 -44.72
CA PRO A 88 -69.51 -9.44 -44.13
C PRO A 88 -69.48 -7.96 -43.68
N PRO A 89 -70.65 -7.30 -43.52
CA PRO A 89 -70.78 -5.85 -43.36
C PRO A 89 -70.37 -5.34 -41.96
N PRO A 90 -70.21 -3.99 -41.80
CA PRO A 90 -69.66 -3.39 -40.59
C PRO A 90 -70.63 -3.47 -39.42
N VAL A 91 -70.16 -3.96 -38.27
CA VAL A 91 -70.83 -3.81 -36.97
C VAL A 91 -70.19 -2.62 -36.25
N GLU A 92 -71.02 -1.67 -35.87
CA GLU A 92 -70.71 -0.47 -35.10
C GLU A 92 -70.03 -0.83 -33.75
N PRO A 93 -68.91 -0.20 -33.36
CA PRO A 93 -68.21 -0.57 -32.13
C PRO A 93 -68.96 -0.06 -30.88
N ALA A 94 -69.20 -0.98 -29.94
CA ALA A 94 -69.63 -0.65 -28.59
C ALA A 94 -68.55 0.16 -27.84
N PRO A 95 -68.93 1.10 -26.95
CA PRO A 95 -67.96 1.90 -26.19
C PRO A 95 -67.13 1.01 -25.26
N ALA A 96 -65.81 1.23 -25.27
CA ALA A 96 -64.87 0.54 -24.40
C ALA A 96 -65.11 0.89 -22.91
N PRO A 97 -65.00 -0.07 -21.97
CA PRO A 97 -65.05 0.24 -20.55
C PRO A 97 -63.81 1.05 -20.15
N GLU A 98 -64.03 2.15 -19.43
CA GLU A 98 -62.98 2.99 -18.87
C GLU A 98 -62.09 2.17 -17.92
N THR A 99 -60.82 2.02 -18.28
CA THR A 99 -59.78 1.50 -17.40
C THR A 99 -59.53 2.52 -16.29
N VAL A 100 -60.11 2.28 -15.12
CA VAL A 100 -59.77 3.01 -13.89
C VAL A 100 -58.31 2.72 -13.56
N LYS A 101 -57.46 3.75 -13.63
CA LYS A 101 -56.06 3.69 -13.18
C LYS A 101 -56.04 3.22 -11.71
N PRO A 102 -55.21 2.23 -11.33
CA PRO A 102 -54.98 1.90 -9.93
C PRO A 102 -54.47 3.15 -9.18
N PRO A 103 -54.89 3.38 -7.92
CA PRO A 103 -54.38 4.50 -7.14
C PRO A 103 -52.86 4.41 -7.01
N GLU A 104 -52.16 5.49 -7.33
CA GLU A 104 -50.72 5.62 -7.11
C GLU A 104 -50.43 5.40 -5.62
N SER A 105 -49.71 4.32 -5.33
CA SER A 105 -49.16 4.06 -4.00
C SER A 105 -48.21 5.21 -3.64
N PRO A 106 -48.32 5.84 -2.46
CA PRO A 106 -47.45 6.96 -2.11
C PRO A 106 -45.99 6.50 -2.11
N SER A 107 -45.21 6.99 -3.06
CA SER A 107 -43.76 6.86 -3.09
C SER A 107 -43.18 7.70 -1.95
N ILE A 108 -42.77 7.05 -0.87
CA ILE A 108 -41.95 7.69 0.16
C ILE A 108 -40.62 8.07 -0.51
N PRO A 109 -40.22 9.35 -0.55
CA PRO A 109 -38.92 9.72 -1.07
C PRO A 109 -37.84 9.06 -0.20
N VAL A 110 -37.03 8.19 -0.81
CA VAL A 110 -35.82 7.65 -0.18
C VAL A 110 -34.87 8.82 0.05
N GLN A 111 -34.93 9.42 1.24
CA GLN A 111 -33.96 10.42 1.64
C GLN A 111 -32.66 9.68 1.92
N THR A 112 -31.64 9.91 1.10
CA THR A 112 -30.28 9.44 1.40
C THR A 112 -29.86 10.03 2.74
N PRO A 113 -29.43 9.21 3.71
CA PRO A 113 -28.93 9.70 4.97
C PRO A 113 -27.76 10.67 4.74
N VAL A 114 -27.83 11.84 5.39
CA VAL A 114 -26.70 12.78 5.45
C VAL A 114 -25.88 12.37 6.66
N TYR A 115 -24.70 11.81 6.42
CA TYR A 115 -23.79 11.41 7.48
C TYR A 115 -22.85 12.55 7.83
N GLN A 116 -22.58 12.71 9.12
CA GLN A 116 -21.51 13.59 9.58
C GLN A 116 -20.16 12.95 9.28
N HIS A 117 -19.13 13.76 9.08
CA HIS A 117 -17.81 13.28 8.72
C HIS A 117 -17.25 12.29 9.76
N GLU A 118 -17.45 12.56 11.04
CA GLU A 118 -17.04 11.71 12.15
C GLU A 118 -17.71 10.34 12.13
N GLU A 119 -18.96 10.27 11.64
CA GLU A 119 -19.68 9.00 11.51
C GLU A 119 -19.06 8.13 10.41
N LEU A 120 -18.63 8.74 9.31
CA LEU A 120 -17.94 8.03 8.22
C LEU A 120 -16.55 7.55 8.65
N LEU A 121 -15.81 8.36 9.42
CA LEU A 121 -14.52 7.96 9.99
C LEU A 121 -14.67 6.77 10.93
N ALA A 122 -15.65 6.81 11.84
CA ALA A 122 -15.93 5.70 12.77
C ALA A 122 -16.31 4.42 12.01
N TYR A 123 -17.12 4.55 10.96
CA TYR A 123 -17.54 3.41 10.15
C TYR A 123 -16.37 2.82 9.33
N ALA A 124 -15.54 3.65 8.71
CA ALA A 124 -14.34 3.18 8.01
C ALA A 124 -13.36 2.48 8.97
N LEU A 125 -13.18 3.00 10.18
CA LEU A 125 -12.39 2.34 11.23
C LEU A 125 -12.97 0.97 11.61
N GLU A 126 -14.29 0.86 11.77
CA GLU A 126 -14.97 -0.40 12.05
C GLU A 126 -14.68 -1.44 10.96
N LEU A 127 -14.76 -1.04 9.69
CA LEU A 127 -14.46 -1.92 8.55
C LEU A 127 -13.01 -2.43 8.60
N ILE A 128 -12.04 -1.54 8.83
CA ILE A 128 -10.62 -1.89 8.97
C ILE A 128 -10.41 -2.86 10.14
N ASN A 129 -10.96 -2.55 11.31
CA ASN A 129 -10.77 -3.36 12.50
C ASN A 129 -11.50 -4.71 12.42
N ARG A 130 -12.62 -4.79 11.72
CA ARG A 130 -13.28 -6.07 11.41
C ARG A 130 -12.35 -6.98 10.63
N ASP A 131 -11.66 -6.45 9.61
CA ASP A 131 -10.70 -7.22 8.82
C ASP A 131 -9.48 -7.62 9.65
N ARG A 132 -8.94 -6.72 10.48
CA ARG A 132 -7.81 -7.01 11.39
C ARG A 132 -8.15 -8.11 12.40
N MET A 133 -9.28 -7.99 13.11
CA MET A 133 -9.74 -8.99 14.07
C MET A 133 -10.02 -10.35 13.42
N ALA A 134 -10.59 -10.37 12.21
CA ALA A 134 -10.81 -11.60 11.45
C ALA A 134 -9.50 -12.32 11.07
N ASN A 135 -8.36 -11.61 11.07
CA ASN A 135 -7.03 -12.16 10.86
C ASN A 135 -6.21 -12.27 12.17
N GLY A 136 -6.87 -12.17 13.35
CA GLY A 136 -6.22 -12.35 14.65
C GLY A 136 -5.31 -11.19 15.09
N LEU A 137 -5.46 -10.01 14.48
CA LEU A 137 -4.69 -8.82 14.80
C LEU A 137 -5.44 -7.90 15.77
N GLU A 138 -4.67 -7.17 16.58
CA GLU A 138 -5.21 -6.10 17.42
C GLU A 138 -5.82 -4.97 16.57
N PRO A 139 -6.95 -4.39 17.00
CA PRO A 139 -7.55 -3.25 16.33
C PRO A 139 -6.63 -2.01 16.44
N VAL A 140 -6.64 -1.18 15.40
CA VAL A 140 -6.04 0.15 15.42
C VAL A 140 -7.03 1.19 15.94
N THR A 141 -6.53 2.32 16.42
CA THR A 141 -7.35 3.49 16.77
C THR A 141 -7.25 4.59 15.71
N LEU A 142 -8.16 5.56 15.72
CA LEU A 142 -8.00 6.76 14.88
C LEU A 142 -6.79 7.57 15.34
N GLY A 143 -6.00 8.05 14.38
CA GLY A 143 -5.01 9.10 14.60
C GLY A 143 -5.60 10.50 14.38
N SER A 144 -4.78 11.52 14.55
CA SER A 144 -5.17 12.94 14.43
C SER A 144 -4.43 13.70 13.33
N ASN A 145 -3.55 13.04 12.56
CA ASN A 145 -2.81 13.67 11.48
C ASN A 145 -3.75 14.01 10.31
N THR A 146 -3.65 15.22 9.78
CA THR A 146 -4.58 15.76 8.77
C THR A 146 -4.19 15.45 7.32
N ALA A 147 -3.04 14.84 7.07
CA ALA A 147 -2.52 14.60 5.73
C ALA A 147 -3.46 13.71 4.89
N ALA A 148 -4.02 12.64 5.46
CA ALA A 148 -4.92 11.74 4.77
C ALA A 148 -6.18 12.45 4.26
N GLN A 149 -6.83 13.26 5.11
CA GLN A 149 -8.03 14.01 4.75
C GLN A 149 -7.76 15.03 3.65
N LYS A 150 -6.68 15.81 3.77
CA LYS A 150 -6.27 16.77 2.73
C LYS A 150 -6.02 16.07 1.39
N HIS A 151 -5.36 14.92 1.40
CA HIS A 151 -5.09 14.15 0.18
C HIS A 151 -6.36 13.60 -0.45
N ALA A 152 -7.31 13.09 0.35
CA ALA A 152 -8.60 12.62 -0.15
C ALA A 152 -9.40 13.76 -0.81
N GLU A 153 -9.41 14.94 -0.20
CA GLU A 153 -10.06 16.15 -0.74
C GLU A 153 -9.40 16.64 -2.03
N GLU A 154 -8.06 16.67 -2.09
CA GLU A 154 -7.32 17.06 -3.28
C GLU A 154 -7.59 16.11 -4.45
N ARG A 155 -7.54 14.79 -4.17
CA ARG A 155 -7.90 13.75 -5.13
C ARG A 155 -9.31 13.99 -5.63
N LEU A 156 -10.29 14.17 -4.73
CA LEU A 156 -11.70 14.37 -5.09
C LEU A 156 -11.89 15.62 -5.98
N ALA A 157 -11.25 16.73 -5.63
CA ALA A 157 -11.37 18.00 -6.34
C ALA A 157 -10.77 17.95 -7.75
N ASN A 158 -9.64 17.25 -7.91
CA ASN A 158 -8.83 17.30 -9.13
C ASN A 158 -8.91 16.05 -10.01
N ARG A 159 -9.71 15.04 -9.62
CA ARG A 159 -10.03 13.86 -10.46
C ARG A 159 -8.83 12.97 -10.82
N PHE A 160 -7.83 12.87 -9.94
CA PHE A 160 -6.72 11.91 -10.04
C PHE A 160 -6.78 10.81 -8.95
N SER A 161 -5.95 9.77 -9.08
CA SER A 161 -5.97 8.58 -8.21
C SER A 161 -4.63 8.14 -7.58
N SER A 162 -3.59 8.97 -7.70
CA SER A 162 -2.21 8.74 -7.23
C SER A 162 -1.98 8.81 -5.71
N HIS A 163 -0.85 8.23 -5.27
CA HIS A 163 -0.23 8.44 -3.95
C HIS A 163 0.48 9.81 -3.83
N TRP A 164 0.84 10.43 -4.95
CA TRP A 164 1.45 11.76 -4.96
C TRP A 164 0.37 12.84 -4.94
N GLY A 165 0.65 13.93 -4.24
CA GLY A 165 -0.16 15.16 -4.34
C GLY A 165 0.20 15.95 -5.59
N MET A 166 -0.60 16.97 -5.93
CA MET A 166 -0.30 17.87 -7.06
C MET A 166 0.93 18.75 -6.81
N ASP A 167 1.41 18.83 -5.56
CA ASP A 167 2.69 19.44 -5.19
C ASP A 167 3.90 18.49 -5.38
N GLY A 168 3.65 17.23 -5.78
CA GLY A 168 4.66 16.20 -5.94
C GLY A 168 5.08 15.53 -4.63
N LEU A 169 4.46 15.86 -3.49
CA LEU A 169 4.78 15.21 -2.22
C LEU A 169 4.30 13.76 -2.21
N LYS A 170 5.10 12.88 -1.60
CA LYS A 170 4.73 11.50 -1.26
C LYS A 170 4.03 11.42 0.10
N PRO A 171 3.40 10.27 0.44
CA PRO A 171 2.61 10.14 1.68
C PRO A 171 3.37 10.47 2.96
N TYR A 172 4.56 9.89 3.18
CA TYR A 172 5.39 10.16 4.37
C TYR A 172 5.86 11.62 4.47
N MET A 173 6.04 12.30 3.33
CA MET A 173 6.37 13.72 3.29
C MET A 173 5.18 14.57 3.75
N ARG A 174 3.97 14.31 3.22
CA ARG A 174 2.73 14.99 3.65
C ARG A 174 2.44 14.72 5.13
N TYR A 175 2.62 13.48 5.56
CA TYR A 175 2.46 13.06 6.95
C TYR A 175 3.40 13.87 7.88
N THR A 176 4.69 13.96 7.53
CA THR A 176 5.66 14.75 8.30
C THR A 176 5.29 16.24 8.35
N LEU A 177 4.97 16.84 7.20
CA LEU A 177 4.56 18.26 7.13
C LEU A 177 3.26 18.57 7.89
N ALA A 178 2.42 17.57 8.11
CA ALA A 178 1.21 17.66 8.92
C ALA A 178 1.46 17.40 10.42
N GLY A 179 2.73 17.29 10.86
CA GLY A 179 3.13 17.08 12.24
C GLY A 179 3.29 15.60 12.63
N GLY A 180 3.40 14.71 11.65
CA GLY A 180 3.67 13.30 11.86
C GLY A 180 5.15 13.03 12.15
N GLU A 181 5.43 12.19 13.14
CA GLU A 181 6.81 11.97 13.63
C GLU A 181 7.27 10.50 13.49
N ASN A 182 6.30 9.58 13.47
CA ASN A 182 6.55 8.13 13.50
C ASN A 182 6.48 7.47 12.11
N TYR A 183 6.59 6.14 12.08
CA TYR A 183 6.35 5.35 10.86
C TYR A 183 4.95 5.59 10.29
N GLU A 184 4.86 5.70 8.97
CA GLU A 184 3.63 5.81 8.19
C GLU A 184 3.62 4.85 6.98
N ALA A 185 2.42 4.36 6.60
CA ALA A 185 2.17 3.73 5.30
C ALA A 185 0.74 4.00 4.78
N GLU A 186 0.62 4.35 3.50
CA GLU A 186 -0.65 4.76 2.88
C GLU A 186 -1.25 3.67 1.99
N ASN A 187 -2.56 3.48 2.13
CA ASN A 187 -3.42 2.93 1.09
C ASN A 187 -4.34 4.03 0.54
N GLY A 188 -4.62 3.99 -0.75
CA GLY A 188 -5.60 4.86 -1.40
C GLY A 188 -6.59 4.04 -2.22
N PHE A 189 -7.86 4.42 -2.20
CA PHE A 189 -8.88 3.80 -3.05
C PHE A 189 -9.85 4.86 -3.57
N MET A 190 -10.24 4.72 -4.83
CA MET A 190 -11.32 5.50 -5.44
C MET A 190 -12.39 4.55 -5.93
N THR A 191 -13.65 4.80 -5.61
CA THR A 191 -14.75 4.04 -6.23
C THR A 191 -14.95 4.50 -7.67
N GLU A 192 -14.80 3.60 -8.64
CA GLU A 192 -15.21 3.86 -10.03
C GLU A 192 -16.68 3.48 -10.22
N THR A 193 -17.52 4.44 -10.62
CA THR A 193 -18.88 4.13 -11.07
C THR A 193 -18.95 4.16 -12.59
N TYR A 194 -19.22 3.00 -13.21
CA TYR A 194 -19.51 2.91 -14.64
C TYR A 194 -20.98 2.55 -14.83
N TRP A 195 -21.83 3.54 -15.10
CA TRP A 195 -23.25 3.32 -15.38
C TRP A 195 -23.45 2.94 -16.85
N ILE A 196 -23.74 1.67 -17.12
CA ILE A 196 -24.21 1.24 -18.44
C ILE A 196 -25.67 1.70 -18.59
N GLY A 197 -25.91 2.75 -19.38
CA GLY A 197 -27.26 3.27 -19.66
C GLY A 197 -27.45 4.79 -19.48
N GLY A 198 -26.40 5.51 -19.07
CA GLY A 198 -26.50 6.93 -18.75
C GLY A 198 -26.86 7.17 -17.28
N ARG A 199 -26.43 8.32 -16.75
CA ARG A 199 -26.52 8.66 -15.33
C ARG A 199 -27.91 9.20 -15.01
N ASP A 200 -28.59 8.62 -14.03
CA ASP A 200 -29.68 9.31 -13.33
C ASP A 200 -29.05 10.34 -12.38
N PRO A 201 -29.16 11.65 -12.65
CA PRO A 201 -28.57 12.69 -11.80
C PRO A 201 -29.22 12.77 -10.41
N SER A 202 -30.39 12.15 -10.23
CA SER A 202 -31.12 12.10 -8.96
C SER A 202 -30.64 10.97 -8.04
N TYR A 203 -29.91 9.98 -8.57
CA TYR A 203 -29.38 8.89 -7.76
C TYR A 203 -28.23 9.38 -6.88
N LYS A 204 -28.44 9.30 -5.57
CA LYS A 204 -27.45 9.60 -4.54
C LYS A 204 -26.90 8.29 -4.00
N ARG A 205 -25.59 8.10 -4.14
CA ARG A 205 -24.88 6.93 -3.57
C ARG A 205 -24.79 7.08 -2.06
N ASP A 206 -25.00 5.98 -1.33
CA ASP A 206 -24.75 5.96 0.10
C ASP A 206 -23.23 5.90 0.34
N PRO A 207 -22.61 6.87 1.03
CA PRO A 207 -21.18 6.84 1.32
C PRO A 207 -20.74 5.66 2.18
N LYS A 208 -21.60 5.09 3.04
CA LYS A 208 -21.27 3.84 3.76
C LYS A 208 -21.14 2.66 2.81
N GLU A 209 -22.05 2.53 1.85
CA GLU A 209 -21.93 1.50 0.80
C GLU A 209 -20.65 1.71 -0.04
N MET A 210 -20.31 2.97 -0.36
CA MET A 210 -19.05 3.28 -1.06
C MET A 210 -17.81 2.93 -0.22
N LEU A 211 -17.85 3.14 1.09
CA LEU A 211 -16.77 2.72 2.01
C LEU A 211 -16.63 1.20 2.11
N GLU A 212 -17.75 0.46 2.14
CA GLU A 212 -17.71 -1.01 2.10
C GLU A 212 -17.06 -1.51 0.79
N GLN A 213 -17.43 -0.91 -0.34
CA GLN A 213 -16.83 -1.22 -1.64
C GLN A 213 -15.34 -0.90 -1.66
N ALA A 214 -14.94 0.25 -1.10
CA ALA A 214 -13.55 0.66 -1.01
C ALA A 214 -12.73 -0.31 -0.15
N GLN A 215 -13.21 -0.65 1.05
CA GLN A 215 -12.54 -1.59 1.93
C GLN A 215 -12.42 -2.98 1.28
N GLN A 216 -13.48 -3.47 0.65
CA GLN A 216 -13.43 -4.75 -0.06
C GLN A 216 -12.40 -4.74 -1.20
N GLY A 217 -12.33 -3.65 -1.96
CA GLY A 217 -11.35 -3.45 -3.02
C GLY A 217 -9.91 -3.48 -2.51
N LEU A 218 -9.65 -2.77 -1.40
CA LEU A 218 -8.35 -2.78 -0.72
C LEU A 218 -7.98 -4.18 -0.21
N MET A 219 -8.89 -4.88 0.46
CA MET A 219 -8.63 -6.22 1.00
C MET A 219 -8.47 -7.33 -0.05
N THR A 220 -8.92 -7.08 -1.28
CA THR A 220 -8.74 -7.98 -2.43
C THR A 220 -7.41 -7.73 -3.14
N SER A 221 -6.82 -6.55 -2.99
CA SER A 221 -5.52 -6.21 -3.56
C SER A 221 -4.38 -6.67 -2.63
N PRO A 222 -3.43 -7.50 -3.09
CA PRO A 222 -2.38 -8.06 -2.23
C PRO A 222 -1.55 -7.01 -1.47
N GLY A 223 -1.07 -5.97 -2.14
CA GLY A 223 -0.27 -4.91 -1.52
C GLY A 223 -1.05 -4.11 -0.46
N HIS A 224 -2.27 -3.68 -0.79
CA HIS A 224 -3.12 -2.94 0.14
C HIS A 224 -3.56 -3.80 1.34
N ARG A 225 -3.91 -5.07 1.09
CA ARG A 225 -4.22 -6.05 2.14
C ARG A 225 -3.03 -6.25 3.07
N LYS A 226 -1.81 -6.38 2.54
CA LYS A 226 -0.58 -6.50 3.34
C LYS A 226 -0.41 -5.29 4.26
N ASN A 227 -0.70 -4.08 3.78
CA ASN A 227 -0.66 -2.88 4.61
C ASN A 227 -1.73 -2.90 5.71
N ILE A 228 -3.01 -3.16 5.39
CA ILE A 228 -4.11 -3.22 6.38
C ILE A 228 -3.83 -4.24 7.49
N LEU A 229 -3.23 -5.38 7.11
CA LEU A 229 -2.92 -6.50 8.00
C LEU A 229 -1.50 -6.45 8.57
N ASN A 230 -0.79 -5.33 8.44
CA ASN A 230 0.49 -5.18 9.13
C ASN A 230 0.23 -5.06 10.65
N GLU A 231 0.79 -5.99 11.42
CA GLU A 231 0.59 -6.08 12.87
C GLU A 231 1.24 -4.91 13.63
N TRP A 232 2.20 -4.25 12.99
CA TRP A 232 2.94 -3.12 13.56
C TRP A 232 2.17 -1.80 13.50
N HIS A 233 0.98 -1.76 12.91
CA HIS A 233 0.14 -0.56 12.95
C HIS A 233 -0.50 -0.36 14.33
N LYS A 234 -0.47 0.88 14.84
CA LYS A 234 -1.14 1.27 16.09
C LYS A 234 -2.33 2.19 15.86
N LYS A 235 -2.20 3.11 14.89
CA LYS A 235 -3.26 4.04 14.52
C LYS A 235 -3.50 4.02 13.01
N VAL A 236 -4.61 4.62 12.61
CA VAL A 236 -4.88 4.97 11.22
C VAL A 236 -5.45 6.39 11.15
N ASN A 237 -4.84 7.21 10.31
CA ASN A 237 -5.33 8.53 9.93
C ASN A 237 -6.15 8.35 8.65
N LEU A 238 -7.44 8.71 8.69
CA LEU A 238 -8.37 8.45 7.60
C LEU A 238 -8.73 9.74 6.87
N GLY A 239 -8.69 9.67 5.55
CA GLY A 239 -9.21 10.69 4.65
C GLY A 239 -10.42 10.16 3.90
N ILE A 240 -11.54 10.88 3.97
CA ILE A 240 -12.77 10.54 3.26
C ILE A 240 -13.30 11.80 2.58
N ALA A 241 -13.36 11.75 1.25
CA ALA A 241 -13.97 12.79 0.44
C ALA A 241 -14.86 12.12 -0.61
N TYR A 242 -16.09 12.59 -0.80
CA TYR A 242 -17.00 11.98 -1.76
C TYR A 242 -18.01 12.97 -2.33
N ASP A 243 -18.55 12.59 -3.49
CA ASP A 243 -19.70 13.21 -4.12
C ASP A 243 -20.64 12.12 -4.67
N ASN A 244 -21.59 12.49 -5.53
CA ASN A 244 -22.51 11.53 -6.14
C ASN A 244 -21.85 10.63 -7.21
N GLU A 245 -20.59 10.86 -7.58
CA GLU A 245 -19.83 10.09 -8.60
C GLU A 245 -18.92 9.08 -7.95
N ARG A 246 -18.14 9.53 -6.97
CA ARG A 246 -17.09 8.73 -6.35
C ARG A 246 -16.86 9.10 -4.90
N LEU A 247 -16.26 8.15 -4.20
CA LEU A 247 -15.60 8.33 -2.94
C LEU A 247 -14.10 8.10 -3.12
N ASP A 248 -13.30 9.00 -2.56
CA ASP A 248 -11.87 8.86 -2.34
C ASP A 248 -11.64 8.53 -0.86
N LEU A 249 -11.03 7.37 -0.61
CA LEU A 249 -10.63 6.88 0.69
C LEU A 249 -9.09 6.84 0.75
N VAL A 250 -8.52 7.47 1.77
CA VAL A 250 -7.10 7.39 2.10
C VAL A 250 -6.96 6.81 3.50
N GLN A 251 -6.17 5.75 3.64
CA GLN A 251 -5.81 5.14 4.93
C GLN A 251 -4.31 5.33 5.14
N GLN A 252 -3.91 6.25 6.01
CA GLN A 252 -2.51 6.39 6.44
C GLN A 252 -2.33 5.71 7.78
N PHE A 253 -1.83 4.47 7.75
CA PHE A 253 -1.51 3.73 8.95
C PHE A 253 -0.26 4.30 9.60
N GLU A 254 -0.28 4.38 10.92
CA GLU A 254 0.77 5.00 11.72
C GLU A 254 1.25 4.02 12.78
N GLY A 255 2.57 4.01 13.00
CA GLY A 255 3.17 3.44 14.19
C GLY A 255 2.82 4.24 15.45
N ASN A 256 3.50 3.95 16.56
CA ASN A 256 3.54 4.82 17.74
C ASN A 256 4.67 4.33 18.65
N TYR A 257 5.86 4.20 18.06
CA TYR A 257 6.97 3.45 18.65
C TYR A 257 8.10 4.31 19.17
N ILE A 258 8.08 5.60 18.87
CA ILE A 258 9.10 6.54 19.33
C ILE A 258 8.41 7.76 19.94
N ASP A 259 8.69 8.02 21.20
CA ASP A 259 8.41 9.30 21.83
C ASP A 259 9.67 10.18 21.67
N PHE A 260 9.67 11.09 20.69
CA PHE A 260 10.84 11.93 20.44
C PHE A 260 10.98 13.03 21.49
N ASN A 261 12.19 13.17 22.03
CA ASN A 261 12.62 14.34 22.80
C ASN A 261 13.31 15.36 21.90
N GLU A 262 13.97 14.87 20.85
CA GLU A 262 14.61 15.63 19.78
C GLU A 262 14.28 14.92 18.46
N LEU A 263 13.47 15.57 17.62
CA LEU A 263 13.16 15.07 16.28
C LEU A 263 14.42 14.97 15.44
N PRO A 264 14.46 14.04 14.44
CA PRO A 264 15.55 13.99 13.50
C PRO A 264 15.81 15.36 12.87
N SER A 265 17.03 15.85 13.02
CA SER A 265 17.44 17.16 12.52
C SER A 265 18.87 17.13 12.01
N ILE A 266 19.15 17.93 10.98
CA ILE A 266 20.48 18.03 10.37
C ILE A 266 21.00 19.45 10.63
N SER A 267 22.18 19.55 11.24
CA SER A 267 22.87 20.82 11.51
C SER A 267 24.31 20.75 11.03
N GLY A 268 24.62 21.51 9.97
CA GLY A 268 25.86 21.30 9.21
C GLY A 268 25.89 19.88 8.68
N ASP A 269 26.95 19.14 9.01
CA ASP A 269 27.12 17.74 8.59
C ASP A 269 26.57 16.72 9.59
N ILE A 270 25.95 17.16 10.69
CA ILE A 270 25.56 16.27 11.79
C ILE A 270 24.06 16.01 11.76
N LEU A 271 23.67 14.72 11.62
CA LEU A 271 22.33 14.25 11.97
C LEU A 271 22.27 14.02 13.48
N SER A 272 21.20 14.48 14.13
CA SER A 272 20.90 14.27 15.54
C SER A 272 19.45 13.84 15.73
N LEU A 273 19.21 12.87 16.62
CA LEU A 273 17.89 12.42 17.04
C LEU A 273 17.97 11.80 18.44
N ALA A 274 16.94 12.03 19.26
CA ALA A 274 16.86 11.46 20.60
C ALA A 274 15.40 11.23 21.01
N GLY A 275 15.18 10.21 21.82
CA GLY A 275 13.84 9.88 22.28
C GLY A 275 13.79 8.60 23.08
N LYS A 276 12.59 8.04 23.18
CA LYS A 276 12.33 6.74 23.77
C LYS A 276 11.68 5.81 22.75
N VAL A 277 12.35 4.72 22.41
CA VAL A 277 11.74 3.64 21.62
C VAL A 277 10.94 2.72 22.54
N THR A 278 9.74 2.34 22.13
CA THR A 278 8.84 1.45 22.90
C THR A 278 8.76 0.04 22.33
N LEU A 279 9.42 -0.21 21.20
CA LEU A 279 9.49 -1.50 20.53
C LEU A 279 10.93 -1.87 20.22
N GLY A 280 11.36 -3.05 20.68
CA GLY A 280 12.63 -3.66 20.29
C GLY A 280 13.86 -2.85 20.68
N THR A 281 14.96 -3.12 19.98
CA THR A 281 16.23 -2.39 20.10
C THR A 281 16.60 -1.74 18.78
N ILE A 282 17.06 -0.48 18.82
CA ILE A 282 17.51 0.22 17.61
C ILE A 282 18.74 -0.48 17.06
N GLU A 283 18.66 -0.90 15.80
CA GLU A 283 19.73 -1.59 15.08
C GLU A 283 20.54 -0.62 14.23
N ASN A 284 19.86 0.23 13.47
CA ASN A 284 20.47 1.19 12.57
C ASN A 284 19.52 2.35 12.26
N VAL A 285 20.06 3.42 11.69
CA VAL A 285 19.27 4.52 11.11
C VAL A 285 19.62 4.63 9.63
N SER A 286 18.66 4.46 8.73
CA SER A 286 18.87 4.62 7.29
C SER A 286 18.40 5.99 6.81
N LEU A 287 19.09 6.52 5.80
CA LEU A 287 18.72 7.75 5.13
C LEU A 287 18.31 7.41 3.70
N TYR A 288 17.13 7.87 3.33
CA TYR A 288 16.66 7.84 1.95
C TYR A 288 16.58 9.24 1.38
N TYR A 289 16.77 9.37 0.08
CA TYR A 289 16.75 10.63 -0.64
C TYR A 289 15.70 10.66 -1.73
N ASP A 290 14.98 11.77 -1.80
CA ASP A 290 14.21 12.17 -2.96
C ASP A 290 14.63 13.56 -3.43
N PRO A 291 14.62 13.83 -4.76
CA PRO A 291 14.68 15.20 -5.25
C PRO A 291 13.54 16.05 -4.65
N LEU A 292 13.74 17.36 -4.58
CA LEU A 292 12.67 18.27 -4.17
C LEU A 292 11.40 18.04 -5.00
N PRO A 293 10.22 17.92 -4.33
CA PRO A 293 8.93 17.78 -5.00
C PRO A 293 8.71 18.88 -6.03
N LYS A 294 8.08 18.52 -7.15
CA LYS A 294 7.73 19.44 -8.22
C LYS A 294 6.21 19.39 -8.45
N PRO A 295 5.58 20.51 -8.81
CA PRO A 295 4.16 20.50 -9.16
C PRO A 295 3.86 19.52 -10.29
N LEU A 296 2.75 18.79 -10.15
CA LEU A 296 2.24 17.79 -11.09
C LEU A 296 0.80 18.13 -11.49
N SER A 297 0.47 17.90 -12.75
CA SER A 297 -0.93 17.95 -13.21
C SER A 297 -1.67 16.65 -12.91
N PRO A 298 -3.01 16.65 -12.86
CA PRO A 298 -3.80 15.42 -12.71
C PRO A 298 -3.47 14.36 -13.77
N GLU A 299 -3.22 14.78 -15.01
CA GLU A 299 -2.84 13.87 -16.10
C GLU A 299 -1.48 13.22 -15.88
N GLN A 300 -0.53 13.94 -15.26
CA GLN A 300 0.75 13.35 -14.87
C GLN A 300 0.58 12.36 -13.73
N LEU A 301 -0.28 12.67 -12.75
CA LEU A 301 -0.55 11.81 -11.59
C LEU A 301 -1.22 10.49 -11.97
N ASP A 302 -2.06 10.48 -13.02
CA ASP A 302 -2.70 9.26 -13.53
C ASP A 302 -1.87 8.54 -14.62
N ALA A 303 -0.58 8.89 -14.75
CA ALA A 303 0.34 8.27 -15.70
C ALA A 303 1.66 7.82 -15.05
N PRO A 304 2.39 6.87 -15.67
CA PRO A 304 3.70 6.47 -15.21
C PRO A 304 4.67 7.66 -15.07
N PRO A 305 5.46 7.73 -13.96
CA PRO A 305 5.60 6.73 -12.90
C PRO A 305 4.65 6.90 -11.69
N TYR A 306 3.70 7.84 -11.73
CA TYR A 306 2.88 8.26 -10.58
C TYR A 306 1.58 7.45 -10.41
N ASP A 307 1.24 6.59 -11.37
CA ASP A 307 0.10 5.67 -11.33
C ASP A 307 0.42 4.33 -10.63
N TYR A 308 1.60 4.21 -10.01
CA TYR A 308 2.07 3.00 -9.31
C TYR A 308 2.33 3.23 -7.81
N ALA A 309 2.86 2.20 -7.16
CA ALA A 309 3.35 2.25 -5.79
C ALA A 309 4.46 3.29 -5.62
N TYR A 310 4.56 3.83 -4.41
CA TYR A 310 5.63 4.73 -4.00
C TYR A 310 6.70 3.99 -3.20
N GLY A 311 7.86 4.62 -3.09
CA GLY A 311 8.89 4.22 -2.14
C GLY A 311 9.52 5.41 -1.45
N LEU A 312 10.31 5.13 -0.41
CA LEU A 312 11.00 6.11 0.45
C LEU A 312 12.10 6.92 -0.26
N GLY A 313 12.40 6.61 -1.52
CA GLY A 313 13.47 7.26 -2.29
C GLY A 313 14.65 6.33 -2.55
N GLU A 314 15.79 6.90 -2.93
CA GLU A 314 17.07 6.22 -3.06
C GLU A 314 17.70 6.00 -1.69
N ASP A 315 18.14 4.78 -1.37
CA ASP A 315 18.91 4.50 -0.15
C ASP A 315 20.32 5.11 -0.31
N ILE A 316 20.61 6.16 0.46
CA ILE A 316 21.86 6.92 0.35
C ILE A 316 22.84 6.59 1.46
N GLY A 317 22.47 5.76 2.42
CA GLY A 317 23.39 5.24 3.42
C GLY A 317 22.74 4.91 4.76
N THR A 318 23.51 4.23 5.60
CA THR A 318 23.10 3.77 6.91
C THR A 318 24.07 4.22 7.99
N ILE A 319 23.51 4.68 9.11
CA ILE A 319 24.21 4.96 10.36
C ILE A 319 24.15 3.73 11.25
N LEU A 320 25.31 3.28 11.69
CA LEU A 320 25.50 2.07 12.48
C LEU A 320 26.05 2.38 13.88
N PRO A 321 25.73 1.54 14.90
CA PRO A 321 26.32 1.67 16.22
C PRO A 321 27.84 1.47 16.21
N PRO A 322 28.59 2.08 17.15
CA PRO A 322 29.98 1.75 17.36
C PRO A 322 30.11 0.30 17.86
N LEU A 323 31.02 -0.46 17.25
CA LEU A 323 31.29 -1.84 17.64
C LEU A 323 32.25 -1.92 18.84
N PRO A 324 32.20 -3.01 19.63
CA PRO A 324 33.19 -3.26 20.66
C PRO A 324 34.61 -3.31 20.09
N SER A 325 35.59 -2.96 20.92
CA SER A 325 37.00 -3.00 20.54
C SER A 325 37.40 -4.35 19.95
N GLY A 326 38.01 -4.33 18.76
CA GLY A 326 38.45 -5.52 18.02
C GLY A 326 37.46 -6.04 16.97
N PHE A 327 36.26 -5.48 16.91
CA PHE A 327 35.28 -5.75 15.85
C PHE A 327 35.25 -4.61 14.83
N PHE A 328 34.92 -4.95 13.60
CA PHE A 328 34.75 -4.00 12.51
C PHE A 328 33.63 -4.47 11.60
N TYR A 329 32.95 -3.51 10.97
CA TYR A 329 32.04 -3.78 9.90
C TYR A 329 32.81 -4.18 8.65
N ILE A 330 32.27 -5.16 7.93
CA ILE A 330 32.71 -5.54 6.59
C ILE A 330 31.64 -5.12 5.59
N ASP A 331 32.04 -4.92 4.33
CA ASP A 331 31.14 -4.62 3.22
C ASP A 331 30.26 -3.38 3.46
N LEU A 332 30.84 -2.33 4.07
CA LEU A 332 30.20 -1.02 4.16
C LEU A 332 30.11 -0.35 2.78
N LEU A 333 29.01 0.32 2.50
CA LEU A 333 28.89 1.23 1.38
C LEU A 333 29.76 2.44 1.69
N PRO A 334 30.29 3.14 0.68
CA PRO A 334 31.11 4.33 0.92
C PRO A 334 30.41 5.43 1.72
N THR A 335 29.07 5.43 1.72
CA THR A 335 28.24 6.40 2.43
C THR A 335 27.80 5.91 3.82
N ASP A 336 28.00 4.65 4.17
CA ASP A 336 27.66 4.19 5.53
C ASP A 336 28.64 4.76 6.55
N VAL A 337 28.10 5.14 7.71
CA VAL A 337 28.87 5.79 8.77
C VAL A 337 28.63 5.11 10.11
N VAL A 338 29.66 5.13 10.96
CA VAL A 338 29.52 4.75 12.35
C VAL A 338 29.18 6.01 13.14
N ALA A 339 28.13 5.93 13.96
CA ALA A 339 27.66 7.05 14.74
C ALA A 339 28.74 7.61 15.69
N THR A 340 28.81 8.93 15.79
CA THR A 340 29.67 9.63 16.76
C THR A 340 29.09 9.59 18.17
N THR A 341 27.77 9.43 18.29
CA THR A 341 27.07 9.14 19.55
C THR A 341 26.03 8.06 19.27
N TRP A 342 26.04 6.99 20.06
CA TRP A 342 25.03 5.94 20.04
C TRP A 342 24.80 5.48 21.48
N GLU A 343 23.99 6.25 22.18
CA GLU A 343 23.61 5.95 23.55
C GLU A 343 22.25 5.32 23.53
N THR A 344 22.13 4.09 24.04
CA THR A 344 20.85 3.41 24.26
C THR A 344 20.83 2.80 25.66
N ASN A 345 19.66 2.63 26.26
CA ASN A 345 19.54 1.95 27.55
C ASN A 345 18.37 0.94 27.57
N SER A 346 18.27 0.19 28.66
CA SER A 346 17.23 -0.83 28.84
C SER A 346 15.80 -0.27 28.93
N ASP A 347 15.65 1.03 29.16
CA ASP A 347 14.34 1.70 29.20
C ASP A 347 13.92 2.20 27.81
N GLY A 348 14.74 1.95 26.78
CA GLY A 348 14.50 2.37 25.40
C GLY A 348 14.88 3.83 25.12
N LEU A 349 15.49 4.55 26.08
CA LEU A 349 16.00 5.89 25.82
C LEU A 349 17.19 5.80 24.85
N PHE A 350 17.23 6.69 23.88
CA PHE A 350 18.33 6.79 22.94
C PHE A 350 18.74 8.23 22.63
N THR A 351 20.02 8.40 22.31
CA THR A 351 20.58 9.60 21.66
C THR A 351 21.53 9.13 20.58
N ILE A 352 21.28 9.53 19.34
CA ILE A 352 22.09 9.17 18.18
C ILE A 352 22.58 10.44 17.48
N LYS A 353 23.87 10.49 17.19
CA LYS A 353 24.49 11.53 16.37
C LYS A 353 25.47 10.91 15.39
N ALA A 354 25.49 11.41 14.16
CA ALA A 354 26.44 10.95 13.15
C ALA A 354 26.82 12.09 12.21
N ASP A 355 28.08 12.08 11.77
CA ASP A 355 28.53 12.88 10.63
C ASP A 355 28.05 12.20 9.35
N ILE A 356 27.12 12.86 8.65
CA ILE A 356 26.50 12.41 7.42
C ILE A 356 26.95 13.22 6.20
N SER A 357 28.09 13.93 6.30
CA SER A 357 28.64 14.78 5.22
C SER A 357 28.64 14.07 3.86
N LYS A 358 29.00 12.79 3.81
CA LYS A 358 28.99 11.98 2.59
C LYS A 358 27.61 11.71 2.01
N MET A 359 26.61 11.56 2.86
CA MET A 359 25.21 11.37 2.43
C MET A 359 24.63 12.70 1.91
N LEU A 360 25.10 13.84 2.44
CA LEU A 360 24.68 15.19 2.02
C LEU A 360 25.31 15.66 0.69
N GLU A 361 26.33 14.97 0.17
CA GLU A 361 26.94 15.28 -1.14
C GLU A 361 25.94 15.17 -2.31
N VAL A 362 24.78 14.52 -2.10
CA VAL A 362 23.69 14.41 -3.09
C VAL A 362 23.04 15.77 -3.38
N GLY A 363 23.01 16.69 -2.40
CA GLY A 363 22.54 18.06 -2.57
C GLY A 363 21.13 18.32 -2.03
N GLU A 364 20.49 19.38 -2.57
CA GLU A 364 19.13 19.81 -2.20
C GLU A 364 18.10 18.71 -2.47
N GLY A 365 17.20 18.48 -1.51
CA GLY A 365 16.21 17.40 -1.61
C GLY A 365 15.51 17.10 -0.30
N VAL A 366 14.84 15.96 -0.27
CA VAL A 366 14.13 15.44 0.91
C VAL A 366 14.88 14.23 1.44
N TYR A 367 15.39 14.36 2.66
CA TYR A 367 16.10 13.31 3.38
C TYR A 367 15.13 12.64 4.35
N THR A 368 14.80 11.38 4.12
CA THR A 368 13.87 10.62 4.97
C THR A 368 14.64 9.73 5.92
N ILE A 369 14.51 10.02 7.21
CA ILE A 369 15.21 9.36 8.31
C ILE A 369 14.37 8.18 8.83
N VAL A 370 14.94 6.99 8.70
CA VAL A 370 14.29 5.72 9.04
C VAL A 370 15.05 5.04 10.17
N VAL A 371 14.45 5.02 11.35
CA VAL A 371 14.94 4.24 12.50
C VAL A 371 14.44 2.81 12.35
N TRP A 372 15.37 1.86 12.37
CA TRP A 372 15.08 0.43 12.34
C TRP A 372 15.30 -0.20 13.71
N VAL A 373 14.36 -1.04 14.13
CA VAL A 373 14.46 -1.82 15.36
C VAL A 373 14.43 -3.31 15.06
N GLU A 374 15.13 -4.10 15.87
CA GLU A 374 14.92 -5.54 15.97
C GLU A 374 13.89 -5.81 17.06
N ALA A 375 12.77 -6.45 16.70
CA ALA A 375 11.80 -6.95 17.66
C ALA A 375 11.31 -8.33 17.22
N ASN A 376 11.35 -9.29 18.13
CA ASN A 376 10.93 -10.68 17.88
C ASN A 376 11.65 -11.34 16.69
N GLY A 377 12.91 -10.97 16.41
CA GLY A 377 13.67 -11.48 15.27
C GLY A 377 13.31 -10.83 13.93
N GLU A 378 12.46 -9.81 13.91
CA GLU A 378 12.10 -9.02 12.73
C GLU A 378 12.73 -7.63 12.78
N PHE A 379 13.14 -7.13 11.61
CA PHE A 379 13.61 -5.76 11.43
C PHE A 379 12.44 -4.88 11.00
N ILE A 380 12.11 -3.89 11.81
CA ILE A 380 10.90 -3.08 11.67
C ILE A 380 11.31 -1.61 11.57
N SER A 381 10.80 -0.92 10.54
CA SER A 381 10.89 0.53 10.46
C SER A 381 9.89 1.14 11.44
N VAL A 382 10.39 1.98 12.35
CA VAL A 382 9.58 2.66 13.37
C VAL A 382 9.50 4.17 13.14
N SER A 383 10.20 4.69 12.13
CA SER A 383 10.05 6.06 11.64
C SER A 383 10.26 6.15 10.13
N ASN A 384 9.71 7.20 9.50
CA ASN A 384 10.06 7.65 8.15
C ASN A 384 9.92 9.17 8.05
N TYR A 385 10.66 9.88 8.90
CA TYR A 385 10.56 11.33 9.09
C TYR A 385 11.32 12.10 8.01
N SER A 386 10.64 13.02 7.30
CA SER A 386 11.25 13.80 6.21
C SER A 386 11.84 15.13 6.65
N ILE A 387 13.09 15.38 6.26
CA ILE A 387 13.78 16.67 6.40
C ILE A 387 13.97 17.26 5.00
N PHE A 388 13.50 18.48 4.78
CA PHE A 388 13.64 19.20 3.52
C PHE A 388 14.88 20.10 3.59
N ILE A 389 15.77 19.99 2.61
CA ILE A 389 16.97 20.81 2.47
C ILE A 389 16.88 21.53 1.11
N ASP A 390 16.85 22.86 1.16
CA ASP A 390 16.69 23.77 0.03
C ASP A 390 17.92 24.67 -0.23
#